data_AF-A0A6I5NKK0-F1
#
_entry.id   AF-A0A6I5NKK0-F1
#
_cell.length_a   1.000
_cell.length_b   1.000
_cell.length_c   1.000
_cell.angle_alpha   90.00
_cell.angle_beta   90.00
_cell.angle_gamma   90.00
#
_symmetry.space_group_name_H-M   'P 1'
#
loop_
_entity.id
_entity.type
_entity.pdbx_description
1 polymer ?
#
loop_
_entity_poly.entity_id
_entity_poly.type
_entity_poly.pdbx_seq_one_letter_code
_entity_poly.pdbx_strand_id
1 'polypeptide(L)'
;MADTNRKSLYKIIGLPNDFGVILLTFGLILLLSPYLSGFDFGIFQIPKLDPKMQQNLRILGPIIFAGLIFLFVPIWKESKSNKETSHKSLQYRSALGRHVDWKIDLGSEISSQNEMIEGSYLKSINSSYKFVVQGDGNIVLYENSKGNGNIVSYENARAIWASNTDGKGIPPFRLILMEDGNLLLLDANEQVTWASNTSKKGKSPHTLKLQNDRNLVIYDSLGQAMWASNTNTFNT
;
A
#
# COMPACT_ATOMS: atom_id res chain seq x y z
N MET A 1 -26.30 -1.91 13.15
CA MET A 1 -24.88 -1.81 12.75
C MET A 1 -24.83 -1.78 11.24
N ALA A 2 -24.34 -0.69 10.64
CA ALA A 2 -24.32 -0.51 9.19
C ALA A 2 -23.21 -1.38 8.55
N ASP A 3 -23.57 -2.15 7.53
CA ASP A 3 -22.67 -2.97 6.71
C ASP A 3 -21.76 -2.05 5.88
N THR A 4 -20.50 -1.88 6.30
CA THR A 4 -19.51 -0.97 5.69
C THR A 4 -18.81 -1.55 4.43
N ASN A 5 -19.27 -2.67 3.87
CA ASN A 5 -18.62 -3.34 2.74
C ASN A 5 -19.11 -2.91 1.34
N ARG A 6 -19.64 -1.69 1.21
CA ARG A 6 -20.09 -1.18 -0.10
C ARG A 6 -19.10 -0.18 -0.69
N LYS A 7 -18.69 -0.41 -1.93
CA LYS A 7 -17.81 0.48 -2.71
C LYS A 7 -18.55 0.94 -3.98
N SER A 8 -18.12 2.07 -4.53
CA SER A 8 -18.60 2.53 -5.84
C SER A 8 -17.89 1.77 -6.96
N LEU A 9 -18.52 1.61 -8.13
CA LEU A 9 -17.86 1.01 -9.30
C LEU A 9 -16.57 1.73 -9.66
N TYR A 10 -16.57 3.07 -9.53
CA TYR A 10 -15.40 3.89 -9.74
C TYR A 10 -14.21 3.46 -8.87
N LYS A 11 -14.44 3.15 -7.59
CA LYS A 11 -13.41 2.62 -6.68
C LYS A 11 -13.01 1.19 -7.01
N ILE A 12 -13.93 0.36 -7.50
CA ILE A 12 -13.67 -1.03 -7.88
C ILE A 12 -12.78 -1.10 -9.13
N ILE A 13 -13.00 -0.19 -10.09
CA ILE A 13 -12.21 -0.11 -11.33
C ILE A 13 -10.82 0.49 -11.08
N GLY A 14 -10.64 1.25 -9.99
CA GLY A 14 -9.33 1.76 -9.56
C GLY A 14 -8.84 2.98 -10.35
N LEU A 15 -9.75 3.79 -10.88
CA LEU A 15 -9.38 5.01 -11.60
C LEU A 15 -8.84 6.10 -10.63
N PRO A 16 -7.85 6.92 -11.02
CA PRO A 16 -7.35 8.00 -10.17
C PRO A 16 -8.41 9.07 -9.97
N ASN A 17 -8.59 9.56 -8.73
CA ASN A 17 -9.69 10.45 -8.33
C ASN A 17 -9.92 11.66 -9.25
N ASP A 18 -8.85 12.25 -9.78
CA ASP A 18 -8.91 13.41 -10.67
C ASP A 18 -9.67 13.12 -11.98
N PHE A 19 -9.61 11.87 -12.48
CA PHE A 19 -10.38 11.45 -13.64
C PHE A 19 -11.89 11.50 -13.38
N GLY A 20 -12.32 11.31 -12.13
CA GLY A 20 -13.73 11.31 -11.78
C GLY A 20 -14.37 12.68 -11.93
N VAL A 21 -13.63 13.72 -11.54
CA VAL A 21 -14.04 15.13 -11.71
C VAL A 21 -14.18 15.45 -13.20
N ILE A 22 -13.18 15.10 -14.01
CA ILE A 22 -13.20 15.33 -15.46
C ILE A 22 -14.42 14.67 -16.11
N LEU A 23 -14.69 13.41 -15.75
CA LEU A 23 -15.80 12.64 -16.30
C LEU A 23 -17.17 13.25 -15.95
N LEU A 24 -17.35 13.68 -14.70
CA LEU A 24 -18.59 14.33 -14.25
C LEU A 24 -18.76 15.71 -14.90
N THR A 25 -17.69 16.49 -15.04
CA THR A 25 -17.71 17.79 -15.73
C THR A 25 -18.11 17.62 -17.20
N PHE A 26 -17.52 16.65 -17.90
CA PHE A 26 -17.89 16.37 -19.28
C PHE A 26 -19.35 15.94 -19.42
N GLY A 27 -19.83 15.06 -18.52
CA GLY A 27 -21.23 14.66 -18.46
C GLY A 27 -22.19 15.83 -18.22
N LEU A 28 -21.83 16.75 -17.32
CA LEU A 28 -22.62 17.95 -17.02
C LEU A 28 -22.68 18.90 -18.23
N ILE A 29 -21.57 19.06 -18.95
CA ILE A 29 -21.54 19.87 -20.18
C ILE A 29 -22.50 19.28 -21.22
N LEU A 30 -22.46 17.97 -21.45
CA LEU A 30 -23.37 17.31 -22.38
C LEU A 30 -24.84 17.47 -21.97
N LEU A 31 -25.13 17.35 -20.67
CA LEU A 31 -26.46 17.53 -20.10
C LEU A 31 -27.03 18.93 -20.35
N LEU A 32 -26.22 19.97 -20.17
CA LEU A 32 -26.65 21.37 -20.29
C LEU A 32 -26.59 21.89 -21.73
N SER A 33 -25.74 21.31 -22.58
CA SER A 33 -25.51 21.76 -23.95
C SER A 33 -26.77 22.01 -24.81
N PRO A 34 -27.83 21.17 -24.79
CA PRO A 34 -29.01 21.44 -25.62
C PRO A 34 -29.86 22.61 -25.13
N TYR A 35 -29.69 23.07 -23.89
CA TYR A 35 -30.42 24.21 -23.31
C TYR A 35 -29.66 25.53 -23.46
N LEU A 36 -28.33 25.44 -23.57
CA LEU A 36 -27.45 26.59 -23.75
C LEU A 36 -27.14 26.88 -25.24
N SER A 37 -27.58 26.00 -26.15
CA SER A 37 -27.42 26.17 -27.60
C SER A 37 -28.02 27.49 -28.10
N GLY A 38 -27.21 28.35 -28.70
CA GLY A 38 -27.64 29.65 -29.22
C GLY A 38 -27.76 30.76 -28.17
N PHE A 39 -27.34 30.51 -26.93
CA PHE A 39 -27.32 31.52 -25.88
C PHE A 39 -26.16 32.51 -26.09
N ASP A 40 -26.42 33.78 -25.83
CA ASP A 40 -25.46 34.87 -25.97
C ASP A 40 -25.10 35.43 -24.58
N PHE A 41 -23.82 35.37 -24.22
CA PHE A 41 -23.28 35.91 -22.97
C PHE A 41 -22.49 37.21 -23.19
N GLY A 42 -22.64 37.86 -24.36
CA GLY A 42 -21.96 39.09 -24.74
C GLY A 42 -20.53 38.85 -25.23
N ILE A 43 -19.62 38.47 -24.34
CA ILE A 43 -18.22 38.17 -24.70
C ILE A 43 -18.05 36.75 -25.26
N PHE A 44 -19.08 35.91 -25.17
CA PHE A 44 -19.05 34.52 -25.57
C PHE A 44 -20.42 34.09 -26.10
N GLN A 45 -20.45 33.53 -27.30
CA GLN A 45 -21.67 33.06 -27.96
C GLN A 45 -21.58 31.55 -28.17
N ILE A 46 -22.61 30.83 -27.72
CA ILE A 46 -22.70 29.38 -27.94
C ILE A 46 -23.32 29.15 -29.31
N PRO A 47 -22.65 28.43 -30.24
CA PRO A 47 -23.20 28.16 -31.56
C PRO A 47 -24.50 27.38 -31.45
N LYS A 48 -25.44 27.67 -32.36
CA LYS A 48 -26.67 26.89 -32.46
C LYS A 48 -26.33 25.48 -32.92
N LEU A 49 -26.72 24.49 -32.12
CA LEU A 49 -26.62 23.10 -32.49
C LEU A 49 -27.61 22.77 -33.61
N ASP A 50 -27.22 21.81 -34.45
CA ASP A 50 -28.14 21.21 -35.40
C ASP A 50 -29.39 20.67 -34.67
N PRO A 51 -30.62 20.91 -35.18
CA PRO A 51 -31.85 20.52 -34.49
C PRO A 51 -31.92 19.04 -34.12
N LYS A 52 -31.40 18.15 -34.96
CA LYS A 52 -31.39 16.70 -34.72
C LYS A 52 -30.39 16.36 -33.61
N MET A 53 -29.21 16.99 -33.61
CA MET A 53 -28.24 16.85 -32.52
C MET A 53 -28.77 17.38 -31.19
N GLN A 54 -29.45 18.54 -31.20
CA GLN A 54 -30.04 19.13 -30.00
C GLN A 54 -31.11 18.21 -29.40
N GLN A 55 -31.99 17.63 -30.24
CA GLN A 55 -32.99 16.67 -29.79
C GLN A 55 -32.36 15.40 -29.21
N ASN A 56 -31.35 14.84 -29.87
CA ASN A 56 -30.64 13.67 -29.39
C ASN A 56 -29.98 13.94 -28.02
N LEU A 57 -29.34 15.08 -27.84
CA LEU A 57 -28.69 15.45 -26.57
C LEU A 57 -29.68 15.70 -25.43
N ARG A 58 -30.89 16.19 -25.71
CA ARG A 58 -31.94 16.32 -24.67
C ARG A 58 -32.35 14.97 -24.07
N ILE A 59 -32.23 13.90 -24.83
CA ILE A 59 -32.57 12.54 -24.38
C ILE A 59 -31.32 11.84 -23.83
N LEU A 60 -30.23 11.86 -24.59
CA LEU A 60 -28.99 11.17 -24.24
C LEU A 60 -28.25 11.83 -23.07
N GLY A 61 -28.28 13.16 -22.96
CA GLY A 61 -27.57 13.90 -21.91
C GLY A 61 -27.96 13.45 -20.50
N PRO A 62 -29.26 13.45 -20.14
CA PRO A 62 -29.73 12.92 -18.85
C PRO A 62 -29.36 11.46 -18.61
N ILE A 63 -29.48 10.60 -19.64
CA ILE A 63 -29.17 9.16 -19.52
C ILE A 63 -27.68 8.95 -19.25
N ILE A 64 -26.80 9.61 -20.01
CA ILE A 64 -25.35 9.54 -19.84
C ILE A 64 -24.98 10.06 -18.46
N PHE A 65 -25.51 11.21 -18.05
CA PHE A 65 -25.20 11.81 -16.76
C PHE A 65 -25.65 10.94 -15.57
N ALA A 66 -26.85 10.35 -15.64
CA ALA A 66 -27.32 9.41 -14.64
C ALA A 66 -26.43 8.15 -14.55
N GLY A 67 -26.01 7.61 -15.70
CA GLY A 67 -25.06 6.50 -15.76
C GLY A 67 -23.70 6.86 -15.15
N LEU A 68 -23.21 8.08 -15.37
CA LEU A 68 -21.98 8.57 -14.76
C LEU A 68 -22.12 8.69 -13.23
N ILE A 69 -23.22 9.26 -12.72
CA ILE A 69 -23.48 9.32 -11.27
C ILE A 69 -23.50 7.91 -10.68
N PHE A 70 -24.13 6.95 -11.36
CA PHE A 70 -24.24 5.57 -10.90
C PHE A 70 -22.88 4.88 -10.66
N LEU A 71 -21.82 5.29 -11.39
CA LEU A 71 -20.45 4.81 -11.15
C LEU A 71 -19.91 5.22 -9.78
N PHE A 72 -20.37 6.35 -9.22
CA PHE A 72 -19.90 6.90 -7.95
C PHE A 72 -20.75 6.48 -6.76
N VAL A 73 -21.95 5.93 -6.98
CA VAL A 73 -22.82 5.47 -5.89
C VAL A 73 -22.23 4.22 -5.22
N PRO A 74 -22.01 4.22 -3.89
CA PRO A 74 -21.45 3.08 -3.16
C PRO A 74 -22.52 2.04 -2.82
N ILE A 75 -23.11 1.43 -3.85
CA ILE A 75 -24.14 0.38 -3.69
C ILE A 75 -23.63 -1.03 -3.97
N TRP A 76 -22.39 -1.16 -4.47
CA TRP A 76 -21.85 -2.44 -4.89
C TRP A 76 -21.19 -3.13 -3.71
N LYS A 77 -21.66 -4.34 -3.42
CA LYS A 77 -21.03 -5.23 -2.45
C LYS A 77 -19.73 -5.72 -3.05
N GLU A 78 -18.64 -5.56 -2.31
CA GLU A 78 -17.37 -6.14 -2.70
C GLU A 78 -17.53 -7.66 -2.80
N SER A 79 -17.44 -8.19 -4.02
CA SER A 79 -17.35 -9.63 -4.24
C SER A 79 -16.06 -10.09 -3.58
N LYS A 80 -16.17 -10.82 -2.46
CA LYS A 80 -15.07 -11.68 -2.03
C LYS A 80 -14.84 -12.63 -3.18
N SER A 81 -13.81 -12.40 -4.00
CA SER A 81 -13.52 -13.30 -5.10
C SER A 81 -13.20 -14.66 -4.47
N ASN A 82 -14.11 -15.61 -4.59
CA ASN A 82 -13.83 -17.02 -4.36
C ASN A 82 -12.86 -17.48 -5.46
N LYS A 83 -11.59 -17.09 -5.35
CA LYS A 83 -10.48 -17.87 -5.91
C LYS A 83 -10.01 -18.82 -4.81
N GLU A 84 -10.89 -19.75 -4.47
CA GLU A 84 -10.48 -21.04 -3.92
C GLU A 84 -9.88 -21.82 -5.09
N THR A 85 -8.71 -21.38 -5.56
CA THR A 85 -7.93 -22.16 -6.52
C THR A 85 -7.00 -22.99 -5.69
N SER A 86 -7.16 -24.31 -5.79
CA SER A 86 -6.23 -25.34 -5.32
C SER A 86 -4.83 -25.09 -5.90
N HIS A 87 -4.14 -24.11 -5.34
CA HIS A 87 -2.71 -24.06 -5.30
C HIS A 87 -2.38 -24.41 -3.87
N LYS A 88 -1.55 -25.43 -3.67
CA LYS A 88 -0.77 -25.59 -2.43
C LYS A 88 0.01 -24.29 -2.24
N SER A 89 -0.63 -23.27 -1.66
CA SER A 89 0.07 -22.15 -1.09
C SER A 89 0.91 -22.78 0.00
N LEU A 90 2.23 -22.59 -0.09
CA LEU A 90 3.09 -22.69 1.07
C LEU A 90 2.60 -21.59 2.01
N GLN A 91 1.58 -21.95 2.78
CA GLN A 91 0.94 -21.17 3.82
C GLN A 91 1.99 -20.95 4.89
N TYR A 92 2.83 -19.93 4.74
CA TYR A 92 3.44 -19.30 5.91
C TYR A 92 2.35 -18.52 6.61
N ARG A 93 1.46 -19.28 7.27
CA ARG A 93 0.74 -18.79 8.44
C ARG A 93 1.83 -18.46 9.44
N SER A 94 1.82 -17.23 9.94
CA SER A 94 2.27 -16.98 11.32
C SER A 94 1.85 -18.19 12.16
N ALA A 95 2.79 -18.87 12.82
CA ALA A 95 2.50 -20.15 13.49
C ALA A 95 1.36 -20.03 14.53
N LEU A 96 0.99 -18.80 14.93
CA LEU A 96 -0.01 -18.50 15.94
C LEU A 96 -1.21 -17.67 15.43
N GLY A 97 -1.27 -17.29 14.15
CA GLY A 97 -2.42 -16.56 13.58
C GLY A 97 -2.65 -15.16 14.15
N ARG A 98 -1.65 -14.56 14.81
CA ARG A 98 -1.71 -13.16 15.27
C ARG A 98 -1.21 -12.24 14.17
N HIS A 99 -2.14 -11.80 13.32
CA HIS A 99 -1.85 -10.81 12.28
C HIS A 99 -2.07 -9.39 12.84
N VAL A 100 -1.07 -8.53 12.66
CA VAL A 100 -1.23 -7.08 12.86
C VAL A 100 -1.28 -6.47 11.47
N ASP A 101 -2.33 -5.70 11.16
CA ASP A 101 -2.37 -4.96 9.89
C ASP A 101 -1.16 -4.02 9.82
N TRP A 102 -0.57 -3.88 8.64
CA TRP A 102 0.58 -3.01 8.44
C TRP A 102 0.14 -1.54 8.45
N LYS A 103 0.12 -0.94 9.64
CA LYS A 103 -0.56 0.34 9.89
C LYS A 103 0.36 1.54 9.81
N ILE A 104 1.64 1.37 10.13
CA ILE A 104 2.57 2.51 10.31
C ILE A 104 3.72 2.38 9.30
N ASP A 105 3.69 3.24 8.28
CA ASP A 105 4.79 3.37 7.30
C ASP A 105 5.87 4.30 7.87
N LEU A 106 7.08 3.77 8.05
CA LEU A 106 8.23 4.51 8.56
C LEU A 106 9.17 5.00 7.45
N GLY A 107 8.78 4.85 6.18
CA GLY A 107 9.64 5.13 5.03
C GLY A 107 10.58 3.97 4.73
N SER A 108 11.75 4.25 4.16
CA SER A 108 12.69 3.22 3.73
C SER A 108 13.78 2.88 4.75
N GLU A 109 13.88 3.61 5.85
CA GLU A 109 14.97 3.44 6.82
C GLU A 109 14.62 3.92 8.23
N ILE A 110 15.31 3.38 9.23
CA ILE A 110 15.32 3.87 10.62
C ILE A 110 16.76 4.09 11.08
N SER A 111 16.98 5.09 11.93
CA SER A 111 18.26 5.32 12.60
C SER A 111 18.24 4.76 14.02
N SER A 112 19.39 4.78 14.71
CA SER A 112 19.51 4.35 16.10
C SER A 112 18.70 5.15 17.14
N GLN A 113 17.96 6.18 16.70
CA GLN A 113 17.08 7.00 17.53
C GLN A 113 15.61 6.58 17.45
N ASN A 114 15.28 5.70 16.50
CA ASN A 114 13.91 5.28 16.23
C ASN A 114 13.76 3.78 16.47
N GLU A 115 12.56 3.38 16.87
CA GLU A 115 12.17 1.98 17.01
C GLU A 115 11.01 1.63 16.08
N MET A 116 10.93 0.35 15.70
CA MET A 116 9.77 -0.21 15.01
C MET A 116 8.96 -1.01 16.01
N ILE A 117 7.71 -0.59 16.24
CA ILE A 117 6.74 -1.35 17.03
C ILE A 117 5.98 -2.35 16.15
N GLU A 118 5.25 -3.27 16.77
CA GLU A 118 4.36 -4.20 16.05
C GLU A 118 3.47 -3.50 15.02
N GLY A 119 3.38 -4.09 13.82
CA GLY A 119 2.58 -3.57 12.72
C GLY A 119 3.17 -2.37 11.98
N SER A 120 4.29 -1.80 12.48
CA SER A 120 5.07 -0.83 11.71
C SER A 120 5.93 -1.53 10.66
N TYR A 121 6.23 -0.82 9.58
CA TYR A 121 7.00 -1.35 8.48
C TYR A 121 7.91 -0.32 7.81
N LEU A 122 9.00 -0.81 7.25
CA LEU A 122 9.76 -0.12 6.22
C LEU A 122 9.26 -0.52 4.84
N LYS A 123 9.32 0.41 3.89
CA LYS A 123 8.92 0.22 2.50
C LYS A 123 10.06 0.70 1.60
N SER A 124 10.44 -0.12 0.62
CA SER A 124 11.40 0.31 -0.39
C SER A 124 10.83 1.48 -1.21
N ILE A 125 11.69 2.34 -1.74
CA ILE A 125 11.28 3.53 -2.51
C ILE A 125 10.44 3.12 -3.74
N ASN A 126 10.81 2.02 -4.40
CA ASN A 126 10.05 1.44 -5.51
C ASN A 126 8.76 0.69 -5.08
N SER A 127 8.43 0.71 -3.80
CA SER A 127 7.24 0.09 -3.18
C SER A 127 7.07 -1.41 -3.43
N SER A 128 8.15 -2.08 -3.87
CA SER A 128 8.15 -3.51 -4.22
C SER A 128 8.44 -4.41 -3.02
N TYR A 129 8.99 -3.84 -1.93
CA TYR A 129 9.39 -4.58 -0.74
C TYR A 129 8.89 -3.90 0.54
N LYS A 130 8.56 -4.72 1.54
CA LYS A 130 8.23 -4.26 2.89
C LYS A 130 8.91 -5.11 3.95
N PHE A 131 9.45 -4.48 4.97
CA PHE A 131 10.02 -5.15 6.14
C PHE A 131 9.19 -4.80 7.37
N VAL A 132 8.72 -5.79 8.12
CA VAL A 132 7.64 -5.63 9.11
C VAL A 132 8.00 -6.30 10.43
N VAL A 133 7.64 -5.66 11.56
CA VAL A 133 7.56 -6.30 12.88
C VAL A 133 6.17 -6.89 13.06
N GLN A 134 6.06 -8.22 13.11
CA GLN A 134 4.79 -8.94 13.22
C GLN A 134 4.41 -9.16 14.70
N GLY A 135 3.12 -9.24 14.99
CA GLY A 135 2.60 -9.46 16.36
C GLY A 135 2.72 -10.90 16.88
N ASP A 136 3.34 -11.77 16.10
CA ASP A 136 3.70 -13.14 16.49
C ASP A 136 5.17 -13.27 16.90
N GLY A 137 5.93 -12.19 16.93
CA GLY A 137 7.34 -12.18 17.34
C GLY A 137 8.32 -12.40 16.19
N ASN A 138 7.86 -12.34 14.94
CA ASN A 138 8.71 -12.46 13.77
C ASN A 138 8.99 -11.08 13.13
N ILE A 139 10.18 -10.91 12.55
CA ILE A 139 10.48 -9.80 11.63
C ILE A 139 10.65 -10.37 10.23
N VAL A 140 9.93 -9.81 9.26
CA VAL A 140 9.81 -10.44 7.93
C VAL A 140 9.96 -9.40 6.83
N LEU A 141 10.81 -9.72 5.86
CA LEU A 141 10.93 -9.02 4.60
C LEU A 141 10.05 -9.71 3.55
N TYR A 142 9.14 -8.94 2.98
CA TYR A 142 8.20 -9.34 1.96
C TYR A 142 8.49 -8.66 0.62
N GLU A 143 8.21 -9.38 -0.46
CA GLU A 143 8.14 -8.90 -1.83
C GLU A 143 6.69 -8.92 -2.33
N ASN A 144 6.39 -7.98 -3.22
CA ASN A 144 5.12 -7.93 -3.92
C ASN A 144 4.88 -9.17 -4.80
N SER A 145 3.89 -10.00 -4.44
CA SER A 145 3.52 -11.17 -5.22
C SER A 145 2.42 -10.79 -6.21
N LYS A 146 2.84 -10.36 -7.41
CA LYS A 146 2.03 -10.13 -8.63
C LYS A 146 1.36 -8.76 -8.79
N GLY A 147 1.86 -8.05 -9.82
CA GLY A 147 1.07 -7.25 -10.77
C GLY A 147 0.09 -6.24 -10.17
N ASN A 148 0.49 -4.96 -10.20
CA ASN A 148 -0.35 -3.77 -10.33
C ASN A 148 -0.59 -2.92 -9.07
N GLY A 149 0.07 -3.15 -7.93
CA GLY A 149 -0.07 -2.22 -6.81
C GLY A 149 0.73 -2.59 -5.57
N ASN A 150 0.97 -1.58 -4.72
CA ASN A 150 1.67 -1.67 -3.42
C ASN A 150 1.31 -2.95 -2.64
N ILE A 151 2.24 -3.47 -1.84
CA ILE A 151 1.92 -4.60 -0.95
C ILE A 151 0.88 -4.12 0.09
N VAL A 152 -0.38 -4.56 -0.05
CA VAL A 152 -1.50 -4.10 0.78
C VAL A 152 -1.69 -4.96 2.03
N SER A 153 -1.36 -6.26 1.96
CA SER A 153 -1.54 -7.22 3.06
C SER A 153 -0.56 -8.40 2.97
N TYR A 154 -0.41 -9.12 4.08
CA TYR A 154 0.41 -10.35 4.19
C TYR A 154 -0.05 -11.46 3.22
N GLU A 155 -1.34 -11.53 2.91
CA GLU A 155 -1.93 -12.58 2.05
C GLU A 155 -1.46 -12.51 0.60
N ASN A 156 -1.04 -11.34 0.15
CA ASN A 156 -0.55 -11.09 -1.21
C ASN A 156 0.97 -10.90 -1.27
N ALA A 157 1.67 -11.14 -0.16
CA ALA A 157 3.07 -10.83 0.00
C ALA A 157 3.91 -12.12 0.03
N ARG A 158 4.96 -12.19 -0.79
CA ARG A 158 5.91 -13.30 -0.78
C ARG A 158 6.97 -13.03 0.26
N ALA A 159 7.03 -13.83 1.33
CA ALA A 159 8.13 -13.74 2.29
C ALA A 159 9.45 -14.11 1.63
N ILE A 160 10.46 -13.25 1.78
CA ILE A 160 11.80 -13.40 1.20
C ILE A 160 12.82 -13.77 2.25
N TRP A 161 12.68 -13.18 3.43
CA TRP A 161 13.54 -13.42 4.59
C TRP A 161 12.74 -13.22 5.87
N ALA A 162 13.07 -13.99 6.90
CA ALA A 162 12.46 -13.87 8.23
C ALA A 162 13.49 -14.16 9.32
N SER A 163 13.29 -13.61 10.51
CA SER A 163 14.10 -13.95 11.70
C SER A 163 13.84 -15.38 12.21
N ASN A 164 12.72 -16.00 11.84
CA ASN A 164 12.27 -17.31 12.33
C ASN A 164 12.15 -17.33 13.87
N THR A 165 11.51 -16.29 14.39
CA THR A 165 11.25 -16.11 15.81
C THR A 165 9.76 -16.07 16.14
N ASP A 166 8.93 -16.51 15.21
CA ASP A 166 7.51 -16.69 15.44
C ASP A 166 7.26 -17.57 16.67
N GLY A 167 6.37 -17.11 17.56
CA GLY A 167 6.05 -17.77 18.82
C GLY A 167 7.12 -17.68 19.91
N LYS A 168 8.23 -16.96 19.68
CA LYS A 168 9.23 -16.67 20.72
C LYS A 168 8.91 -15.35 21.42
N GLY A 169 8.96 -15.35 22.74
CA GLY A 169 8.66 -14.18 23.58
C GLY A 169 7.15 -13.88 23.64
N ILE A 170 6.82 -12.76 24.27
CA ILE A 170 5.43 -12.28 24.43
C ILE A 170 5.23 -10.87 23.87
N PRO A 171 4.10 -10.57 23.22
CA PRO A 171 3.82 -9.24 22.69
C PRO A 171 3.58 -8.23 23.83
N PRO A 172 3.77 -6.92 23.59
CA PRO A 172 4.15 -6.34 22.30
C PRO A 172 5.65 -6.49 21.99
N PHE A 173 5.97 -6.71 20.71
CA PHE A 173 7.33 -6.74 20.18
C PHE A 173 7.80 -5.37 19.68
N ARG A 174 9.09 -5.08 19.87
CA ARG A 174 9.74 -3.89 19.30
C ARG A 174 11.10 -4.23 18.73
N LEU A 175 11.43 -3.65 17.58
CA LEU A 175 12.73 -3.77 16.93
C LEU A 175 13.47 -2.45 17.08
N ILE A 176 14.65 -2.49 17.70
CA ILE A 176 15.46 -1.31 18.02
C ILE A 176 16.84 -1.45 17.40
N LEU A 177 17.32 -0.38 16.75
CA LEU A 177 18.72 -0.28 16.32
C LEU A 177 19.50 0.46 17.41
N MET A 178 20.39 -0.24 18.09
CA MET A 178 21.17 0.35 19.18
C MET A 178 22.29 1.27 18.65
N GLU A 179 22.75 2.21 19.47
CA GLU A 179 23.88 3.09 19.13
C GLU A 179 25.20 2.34 18.89
N ASP A 180 25.34 1.15 19.46
CA ASP A 180 26.49 0.27 19.25
C ASP A 180 26.41 -0.51 17.92
N GLY A 181 25.35 -0.28 17.13
CA GLY A 181 25.12 -0.89 15.83
C GLY A 181 24.25 -2.15 15.87
N ASN A 182 23.93 -2.70 17.04
CA ASN A 182 23.17 -3.94 17.13
C ASN A 182 21.67 -3.72 16.93
N LEU A 183 21.09 -4.37 15.91
CA LEU A 183 19.64 -4.46 15.75
C LEU A 183 19.08 -5.60 16.60
N LEU A 184 18.11 -5.30 17.47
CA LEU A 184 17.52 -6.22 18.45
C LEU A 184 16.00 -6.28 18.31
N LEU A 185 15.44 -7.49 18.29
CA LEU A 185 14.01 -7.71 18.50
C LEU A 185 13.78 -8.05 19.97
N LEU A 186 12.95 -7.26 20.63
CA LEU A 186 12.60 -7.39 22.03
C LEU A 186 11.13 -7.77 22.18
N ASP A 187 10.82 -8.53 23.22
CA ASP A 187 9.46 -8.82 23.66
C ASP A 187 9.00 -7.84 24.77
N ALA A 188 7.80 -8.03 25.32
CA ALA A 188 7.22 -7.15 26.34
C ALA A 188 8.03 -7.08 27.65
N ASN A 189 8.81 -8.13 27.95
CA ASN A 189 9.67 -8.21 29.13
C ASN A 189 11.10 -7.76 28.83
N GLU A 190 11.31 -7.09 27.70
CA GLU A 190 12.62 -6.65 27.21
C GLU A 190 13.59 -7.81 26.94
N GLN A 191 13.08 -9.02 26.74
CA GLN A 191 13.92 -10.16 26.38
C GLN A 191 14.24 -10.11 24.88
N VAL A 192 15.51 -10.29 24.56
CA VAL A 192 15.99 -10.35 23.17
C VAL A 192 15.58 -11.68 22.56
N THR A 193 14.66 -11.65 21.60
CA THR A 193 14.22 -12.84 20.85
C THR A 193 15.02 -13.03 19.57
N TRP A 194 15.58 -11.95 19.01
CA TRP A 194 16.49 -11.97 17.86
C TRP A 194 17.53 -10.83 17.92
N ALA A 195 18.72 -11.05 17.36
CA ALA A 195 19.75 -10.03 17.22
C ALA A 195 20.53 -10.16 15.90
N SER A 196 20.94 -9.03 15.32
CA SER A 196 21.81 -8.99 14.12
C SER A 196 23.27 -9.37 14.40
N ASN A 197 23.67 -9.40 15.68
CA ASN A 197 25.04 -9.70 16.12
C ASN A 197 26.09 -8.73 15.51
N THR A 198 25.77 -7.45 15.52
CA THR A 198 26.63 -6.37 15.02
C THR A 198 27.05 -5.35 16.08
N SER A 199 26.84 -5.68 17.36
CA SER A 199 27.32 -4.87 18.49
C SER A 199 28.80 -4.50 18.33
N LYS A 200 29.09 -3.21 18.54
CA LYS A 200 30.41 -2.59 18.45
C LYS A 200 31.07 -2.68 17.08
N LYS A 201 30.31 -2.91 16.00
CA LYS A 201 30.79 -2.84 14.62
C LYS A 201 30.50 -1.48 14.01
N GLY A 202 31.44 -0.96 13.21
CA GLY A 202 31.30 0.31 12.50
C GLY A 202 31.29 1.54 13.41
N LYS A 203 30.93 2.69 12.85
CA LYS A 203 30.82 3.98 13.57
C LYS A 203 29.38 4.49 13.63
N SER A 204 28.92 4.84 14.83
CA SER A 204 27.64 5.54 15.04
C SER A 204 27.59 6.90 14.31
N PRO A 205 26.40 7.38 13.90
CA PRO A 205 25.10 6.70 13.94
C PRO A 205 24.99 5.56 12.93
N HIS A 206 24.17 4.57 13.27
CA HIS A 206 23.82 3.46 12.38
C HIS A 206 22.43 3.64 11.79
N THR A 207 22.18 3.04 10.63
CA THR A 207 20.89 3.10 9.94
C THR A 207 20.54 1.74 9.37
N LEU A 208 19.31 1.26 9.62
CA LEU A 208 18.74 0.11 8.94
C LEU A 208 17.96 0.62 7.72
N LYS A 209 18.31 0.14 6.53
CA LYS A 209 17.75 0.62 5.26
C LYS A 209 17.23 -0.53 4.41
N LEU A 210 15.99 -0.40 3.94
CA LEU A 210 15.38 -1.27 2.94
C LEU A 210 15.58 -0.68 1.54
N GLN A 211 16.32 -1.40 0.70
CA GLN A 211 16.77 -0.95 -0.60
C GLN A 211 15.84 -1.41 -1.73
N ASN A 212 15.93 -0.71 -2.87
CA ASN A 212 15.16 -1.03 -4.07
C ASN A 212 15.61 -2.31 -4.77
N ASP A 213 16.77 -2.86 -4.40
CA ASP A 213 17.27 -4.13 -4.88
C ASP A 213 16.80 -5.31 -3.99
N ARG A 214 15.90 -5.09 -3.03
CA ARG A 214 15.40 -6.06 -2.02
C ARG A 214 16.33 -6.30 -0.85
N ASN A 215 17.49 -5.66 -0.76
CA ASN A 215 18.37 -5.87 0.39
C ASN A 215 17.92 -5.03 1.59
N LEU A 216 17.98 -5.64 2.78
CA LEU A 216 17.82 -4.95 4.05
C LEU A 216 19.20 -4.89 4.71
N VAL A 217 19.72 -3.68 4.93
CA VAL A 217 21.12 -3.49 5.29
C VAL A 217 21.25 -2.54 6.48
N ILE A 218 22.13 -2.88 7.43
CA ILE A 218 22.57 -1.96 8.48
C ILE A 218 23.84 -1.26 7.95
N TYR A 219 23.79 0.06 7.88
CA TYR A 219 24.94 0.90 7.55
C TYR A 219 25.46 1.62 8.78
N ASP A 220 26.77 1.85 8.82
CA ASP A 220 27.39 2.80 9.72
C ASP A 220 27.39 4.22 9.13
N SER A 221 27.88 5.21 9.90
CA SER A 221 27.94 6.61 9.49
C SER A 221 28.83 6.91 8.29
N LEU A 222 29.73 5.98 7.93
CA LEU A 222 30.60 6.08 6.77
C LEU A 222 30.00 5.38 5.53
N GLY A 223 28.79 4.84 5.65
CA GLY A 223 28.11 4.10 4.59
C GLY A 223 28.63 2.67 4.41
N GLN A 224 29.35 2.12 5.38
CA GLN A 224 29.81 0.73 5.34
C GLN A 224 28.70 -0.22 5.83
N ALA A 225 28.47 -1.30 5.10
CA ALA A 225 27.47 -2.31 5.47
C ALA A 225 27.98 -3.19 6.62
N MET A 226 27.29 -3.16 7.76
CA MET A 226 27.61 -3.94 8.96
C MET A 226 26.90 -5.30 8.99
N TRP A 227 25.71 -5.36 8.38
CA TRP A 227 24.91 -6.58 8.21
C TRP A 227 23.99 -6.40 7.00
N ALA A 228 23.65 -7.51 6.34
CA ALA A 228 22.66 -7.53 5.28
C ALA A 228 21.82 -8.81 5.35
N SER A 229 20.57 -8.73 4.90
CA SER A 229 19.73 -9.90 4.67
C SER A 229 20.23 -10.78 3.52
N ASN A 230 21.12 -10.25 2.66
CA ASN A 230 21.67 -10.90 1.46
C ASN A 230 20.57 -11.36 0.50
N THR A 231 19.55 -10.52 0.35
CA THR A 231 18.37 -10.78 -0.48
C THR A 231 18.37 -9.99 -1.78
N ASN A 232 19.46 -9.26 -2.07
CA ASN A 232 19.56 -8.40 -3.22
C ASN A 232 19.32 -9.16 -4.54
N THR A 233 18.50 -8.59 -5.41
CA THR A 233 18.34 -9.04 -6.80
C THR A 233 19.31 -8.27 -7.68
N PHE A 234 20.16 -8.99 -8.40
CA PHE A 234 20.83 -8.42 -9.55
C PHE A 234 19.79 -8.29 -10.66
N ASN A 235 19.61 -7.09 -11.23
CA ASN A 235 18.82 -6.92 -12.45
C ASN A 235 19.50 -7.77 -13.54
N THR A 236 18.94 -8.95 -13.82
CA THR A 236 19.21 -9.75 -15.02
C THR A 236 18.05 -9.60 -15.98
#